data_AF-A0A7T7BKC4-F1
#
_entry.id   AF-A0A7T7BKC4-F1
#
_cell.length_a   1.000
_cell.length_b   1.000
_cell.length_c   1.000
_cell.angle_alpha   90.00
_cell.angle_beta   90.00
_cell.angle_gamma   90.00
#
_symmetry.space_group_name_H-M   'P 1'
#
loop_
_entity.id
_entity.type
_entity.pdbx_description
1 polymer ?
#
loop_
_entity_poly.entity_id
_entity_poly.type
_entity_poly.pdbx_seq_one_letter_code
_entity_poly.pdbx_strand_id
1 'polypeptide(L)'
;MVHALNGHCPAPFLQETLFPAVGGFIDGRYCKTITFDNSTYSCCLPCPLAEWRYDSDLPEKLRITSWIGVAILPLCFFLLISYAVLPAKWTHRHYLSVCFTLGICCMELAFIIPLGARPDQCHNAITPNDMRTNLSCAFSGSLLLFGGWLVVIWSFIRTLAFHLQVCWEMVLGPKFMWTAFACGLGIPAIGLTVMLILTGVSFRFGDICHINVTNGLYDYWIPVMVFAVAALFLQLSTMIYCTHIYLRSLFDKSASMSGSSGPNLASYTASIGTMTARQAYRRVRRVLELQWRGIALTSIILGNVIFFAVVFIKLDNAVAPTVENIKTAGPWLVCLAETDDKDLCREHTAAIGPNEATLLALVFLLSLVGFWNFILFAHPSMFAGWLDLFHRKMRNRNEFVSADATTRFVDNKGFEMLTTSVKSPDACMCSPSPPRIGGHGRVDFMRSPSPTQMVGPDRNASMPSTSPMQMTGCGPSPMASPSPSSECNAHVAREARFVRPSLSFSGPRPPSSLQGVREWDPQSTFASVYGRERV
;
A
#
# COMPACT_ATOMS: atom_id res chain seq x y z
N MET A 1 -56.89 16.50 6.92
CA MET A 1 -56.90 17.81 6.24
C MET A 1 -55.46 18.11 5.86
N VAL A 2 -55.08 17.87 4.61
CA VAL A 2 -53.71 18.15 4.14
C VAL A 2 -53.66 19.63 3.79
N HIS A 3 -52.89 20.43 4.53
CA HIS A 3 -52.51 21.75 4.02
C HIS A 3 -51.64 21.53 2.79
N ALA A 4 -51.99 22.17 1.67
CA ALA A 4 -51.26 21.99 0.42
C ALA A 4 -49.82 22.48 0.59
N LEU A 5 -48.86 21.54 0.66
CA LEU A 5 -47.43 21.82 0.80
C LEU A 5 -46.85 22.57 -0.41
N ASN A 6 -47.60 22.57 -1.51
CA ASN A 6 -47.41 23.38 -2.71
C ASN A 6 -47.56 24.89 -2.41
N GLY A 7 -48.42 25.29 -1.47
CA GLY A 7 -48.70 26.69 -1.17
C GLY A 7 -49.19 27.46 -2.40
N HIS A 8 -48.41 28.46 -2.82
CA HIS A 8 -48.62 29.24 -4.06
C HIS A 8 -47.84 28.69 -5.27
N CYS A 9 -47.08 27.60 -5.12
CA CYS A 9 -46.37 26.95 -6.23
C CYS A 9 -47.30 25.99 -6.99
N PRO A 10 -47.15 25.84 -8.32
CA PRO A 10 -47.84 24.77 -9.06
C PRO A 10 -47.34 23.39 -8.61
N ALA A 11 -48.17 22.36 -8.72
CA ALA A 11 -47.71 20.98 -8.56
C ALA A 11 -46.67 20.63 -9.64
N PRO A 12 -45.70 19.73 -9.37
CA PRO A 12 -45.39 19.05 -8.11
C PRO A 12 -44.58 19.92 -7.11
N PHE A 13 -44.31 21.19 -7.42
CA PHE A 13 -43.41 22.04 -6.65
C PHE A 13 -43.98 22.44 -5.29
N LEU A 14 -43.08 22.54 -4.31
CA LEU A 14 -43.42 22.77 -2.90
C LEU A 14 -42.89 24.13 -2.43
N GLN A 15 -43.68 24.87 -1.65
CA GLN A 15 -43.31 26.22 -1.21
C GLN A 15 -42.36 26.15 -0.02
N GLU A 16 -41.17 26.72 -0.17
CA GLU A 16 -40.08 26.56 0.80
C GLU A 16 -40.42 27.04 2.21
N THR A 17 -41.16 28.15 2.32
CA THR A 17 -41.52 28.76 3.61
C THR A 17 -42.52 27.95 4.44
N LEU A 18 -43.03 26.82 3.91
CA LEU A 18 -43.82 25.85 4.67
C LEU A 18 -42.95 24.78 5.37
N PHE A 19 -41.63 24.79 5.16
CA PHE A 19 -40.69 23.81 5.73
C PHE A 19 -39.71 24.46 6.72
N PRO A 20 -39.22 23.72 7.74
CA PRO A 20 -38.25 24.25 8.69
C PRO A 20 -36.96 24.72 8.01
N ALA A 21 -36.39 25.84 8.47
CA ALA A 21 -35.09 26.35 8.02
C ALA A 21 -33.88 25.63 8.66
N VAL A 22 -34.12 24.53 9.39
CA VAL A 22 -33.12 23.76 10.13
C VAL A 22 -33.40 22.26 10.01
N GLY A 23 -32.33 21.46 10.00
CA GLY A 23 -32.39 20.00 9.85
C GLY A 23 -32.21 19.54 8.40
N GLY A 24 -31.38 18.51 8.20
CA GLY A 24 -30.94 18.05 6.88
C GLY A 24 -29.98 19.02 6.20
N PHE A 25 -29.64 18.73 4.94
CA PHE A 25 -28.75 19.56 4.14
C PHE A 25 -29.56 20.62 3.36
N ILE A 26 -29.70 21.81 3.96
CA ILE A 26 -30.52 22.92 3.44
C ILE A 26 -30.03 23.39 2.05
N ASP A 27 -28.73 23.55 1.83
CA ASP A 27 -28.15 23.89 0.52
C ASP A 27 -28.43 22.83 -0.56
N GLY A 28 -28.85 21.62 -0.17
CA GLY A 28 -29.25 20.54 -1.07
C GLY A 28 -30.67 20.67 -1.63
N ARG A 29 -31.41 21.73 -1.25
CA ARG A 29 -32.75 22.02 -1.77
C ARG A 29 -32.68 22.60 -3.18
N TYR A 30 -33.44 22.02 -4.11
CA TYR A 30 -33.57 22.52 -5.48
C TYR A 30 -34.71 23.52 -5.58
N CYS A 31 -34.51 24.69 -4.96
CA CYS A 31 -35.46 25.81 -4.92
C CYS A 31 -35.11 26.92 -5.92
N LYS A 32 -36.14 27.64 -6.38
CA LYS A 32 -36.02 28.85 -7.19
C LYS A 32 -37.09 29.85 -6.76
N THR A 33 -36.73 31.14 -6.69
CA THR A 33 -37.70 32.22 -6.52
C THR A 33 -38.47 32.50 -7.81
N ILE A 34 -39.80 32.62 -7.69
CA ILE A 34 -40.73 32.90 -8.78
C ILE A 34 -41.62 34.09 -8.35
N THR A 35 -41.87 35.00 -9.28
CA THR A 35 -42.77 36.16 -9.11
C THR A 35 -44.16 35.82 -9.63
N PHE A 36 -45.16 35.84 -8.75
CA PHE A 36 -46.59 35.75 -9.08
C PHE A 36 -47.31 36.98 -8.52
N ASP A 37 -48.06 37.70 -9.34
CA ASP A 37 -48.92 38.85 -8.96
C ASP A 37 -48.27 39.84 -7.97
N ASN A 38 -47.10 40.36 -8.35
CA ASN A 38 -46.24 41.28 -7.56
C ASN A 38 -45.70 40.72 -6.23
N SER A 39 -45.87 39.42 -5.96
CA SER A 39 -45.33 38.72 -4.79
C SER A 39 -44.30 37.66 -5.18
N THR A 40 -43.34 37.36 -4.29
CA THR A 40 -42.24 36.43 -4.53
C THR A 40 -42.33 35.20 -3.64
N TYR A 41 -42.35 34.01 -4.24
CA TYR A 41 -42.36 32.72 -3.55
C TYR A 41 -41.13 31.90 -3.94
N SER A 42 -40.55 31.17 -2.99
CA SER A 42 -39.52 30.16 -3.26
C SER A 42 -40.20 28.81 -3.47
N CYS A 43 -40.05 28.24 -4.66
CA CYS A 43 -40.66 26.98 -5.06
C CYS A 43 -39.57 25.93 -5.33
N CYS A 44 -39.73 24.73 -4.76
CA CYS A 44 -38.71 23.70 -4.74
C CYS A 44 -39.21 22.39 -5.36
N LEU A 45 -38.32 21.62 -6.00
CA LEU A 45 -38.63 20.23 -6.33
C LEU A 45 -38.71 19.37 -5.06
N PRO A 46 -39.58 18.35 -5.02
CA PRO A 46 -39.58 17.38 -3.94
C PRO A 46 -38.30 16.53 -3.90
N CYS A 47 -37.97 16.06 -2.71
CA CYS A 47 -36.89 15.10 -2.44
C CYS A 47 -37.41 13.66 -2.59
N PRO A 48 -36.64 12.71 -3.18
CA PRO A 48 -35.28 12.86 -3.70
C PRO A 48 -35.24 13.26 -5.18
N LEU A 49 -34.34 14.19 -5.55
CA LEU A 49 -34.21 14.73 -6.92
C LEU A 49 -34.03 13.63 -7.99
N ALA A 50 -33.33 12.55 -7.66
CA ALA A 50 -33.05 11.46 -8.59
C ALA A 50 -34.33 10.82 -9.15
N GLU A 51 -35.39 10.70 -8.35
CA GLU A 51 -36.66 10.09 -8.77
C GLU A 51 -37.50 10.97 -9.69
N TRP A 52 -37.24 12.28 -9.75
CA TRP A 52 -37.86 13.23 -10.70
C TRP A 52 -37.11 13.32 -12.02
N ARG A 53 -35.85 12.87 -12.04
CA ARG A 53 -34.93 13.01 -13.18
C ARG A 53 -34.78 11.72 -14.00
N TYR A 54 -34.74 10.57 -13.32
CA TYR A 54 -34.41 9.26 -13.89
C TYR A 54 -35.60 8.29 -13.76
N ASP A 55 -35.51 7.15 -14.45
CA ASP A 55 -36.49 6.08 -14.37
C ASP A 55 -36.70 5.61 -12.92
N SER A 56 -37.96 5.28 -12.62
CA SER A 56 -38.43 4.59 -11.42
C SER A 56 -37.59 3.37 -11.00
N ASP A 57 -36.98 2.67 -11.96
CA ASP A 57 -36.19 1.46 -11.70
C ASP A 57 -34.70 1.75 -11.41
N LEU A 58 -34.21 2.99 -11.60
CA LEU A 58 -32.80 3.32 -11.35
C LEU A 58 -32.36 3.10 -9.90
N PRO A 59 -33.13 3.50 -8.85
CA PRO A 59 -32.76 3.21 -7.46
C PRO A 59 -32.60 1.71 -7.20
N GLU A 60 -33.46 0.86 -7.80
CA GLU A 60 -33.33 -0.59 -7.71
C GLU A 60 -32.09 -1.10 -8.46
N LYS A 61 -31.82 -0.64 -9.68
CA LYS A 61 -30.60 -1.00 -10.44
C LYS A 61 -29.32 -0.65 -9.66
N LEU A 62 -29.26 0.54 -9.04
CA LEU A 62 -28.13 0.98 -8.20
C LEU A 62 -27.99 0.13 -6.93
N ARG A 63 -29.12 -0.19 -6.27
CA ARG A 63 -29.19 -1.08 -5.10
C ARG A 63 -28.71 -2.50 -5.44
N ILE A 64 -29.14 -3.08 -6.56
CA ILE A 64 -28.72 -4.39 -7.04
C ILE A 64 -27.22 -4.38 -7.37
N THR A 65 -26.73 -3.34 -8.05
CA THR A 65 -25.30 -3.20 -8.36
C THR A 65 -24.44 -3.14 -7.09
N SER A 66 -24.92 -2.50 -6.03
CA SER A 66 -24.21 -2.40 -4.75
C SER A 66 -23.98 -3.75 -4.04
N TRP A 67 -24.76 -4.80 -4.35
CA TRP A 67 -24.51 -6.16 -3.83
C TRP A 67 -23.22 -6.79 -4.39
N ILE A 68 -22.65 -6.25 -5.47
CA ILE A 68 -21.34 -6.68 -5.99
C ILE A 68 -20.25 -6.43 -4.92
N GLY A 69 -20.30 -5.31 -4.20
CA GLY A 69 -19.41 -5.02 -3.08
C GLY A 69 -19.59 -5.98 -1.90
N VAL A 70 -20.82 -6.43 -1.60
CA VAL A 70 -21.10 -7.46 -0.58
C VAL A 70 -20.39 -8.77 -0.90
N ALA A 71 -20.34 -9.18 -2.16
CA ALA A 71 -19.64 -10.39 -2.59
C ALA A 71 -18.10 -10.23 -2.61
N ILE A 72 -17.60 -9.00 -2.79
CA ILE A 72 -16.17 -8.70 -2.95
C ILE A 72 -15.46 -8.38 -1.63
N LEU A 73 -16.15 -7.75 -0.66
CA LEU A 73 -15.54 -7.44 0.64
C LEU A 73 -14.95 -8.67 1.36
N PRO A 74 -15.59 -9.87 1.36
CA PRO A 74 -14.99 -11.10 1.89
C PRO A 74 -13.66 -11.48 1.21
N LEU A 75 -13.50 -11.21 -0.08
CA LEU A 75 -12.26 -11.45 -0.83
C LEU A 75 -11.15 -10.47 -0.39
N CYS A 76 -11.50 -9.22 -0.13
CA CYS A 76 -10.57 -8.22 0.41
C CYS A 76 -10.18 -8.53 1.87
N PHE A 77 -11.14 -8.96 2.71
CA PHE A 77 -10.83 -9.47 4.05
C PHE A 77 -9.95 -10.73 4.00
N PHE A 78 -10.16 -11.66 3.07
CA PHE A 78 -9.28 -12.81 2.88
C PHE A 78 -7.83 -12.38 2.62
N LEU A 79 -7.58 -11.34 1.83
CA LEU A 79 -6.23 -10.79 1.66
C LEU A 79 -5.67 -10.22 2.98
N LEU A 80 -6.42 -9.38 3.69
CA LEU A 80 -5.98 -8.79 4.96
C LEU A 80 -5.68 -9.85 6.03
N ILE A 81 -6.57 -10.84 6.20
CA ILE A 81 -6.40 -11.96 7.14
C ILE A 81 -5.20 -12.82 6.71
N SER A 82 -5.01 -13.05 5.40
CA SER A 82 -3.81 -13.74 4.89
C SER A 82 -2.54 -12.96 5.23
N TYR A 83 -2.52 -11.63 5.07
CA TYR A 83 -1.35 -10.81 5.41
C TYR A 83 -1.06 -10.79 6.92
N ALA A 84 -2.07 -10.92 7.77
CA ALA A 84 -1.90 -11.03 9.21
C ALA A 84 -1.39 -12.41 9.65
N VAL A 85 -2.06 -13.48 9.20
CA VAL A 85 -1.89 -14.86 9.69
C VAL A 85 -0.77 -15.62 8.98
N LEU A 86 -0.63 -15.50 7.65
CA LEU A 86 0.34 -16.28 6.90
C LEU A 86 1.73 -15.60 6.87
N PRO A 87 2.82 -16.36 7.08
CA PRO A 87 4.18 -15.82 7.05
C PRO A 87 4.54 -15.27 5.67
N ALA A 88 5.45 -14.29 5.65
CA ALA A 88 5.83 -13.55 4.43
C ALA A 88 6.29 -14.42 3.26
N LYS A 89 6.79 -15.65 3.51
CA LYS A 89 7.15 -16.65 2.49
C LYS A 89 5.97 -17.10 1.61
N TRP A 90 4.73 -17.03 2.11
CA TRP A 90 3.52 -17.44 1.39
C TRP A 90 2.76 -16.25 0.79
N THR A 91 2.90 -15.06 1.39
CA THR A 91 2.12 -13.85 1.04
C THR A 91 2.89 -12.78 0.30
N HIS A 92 4.23 -12.78 0.35
CA HIS A 92 5.09 -11.68 -0.10
C HIS A 92 4.62 -10.29 0.40
N ARG A 93 4.02 -10.25 1.61
CA ARG A 93 3.31 -9.07 2.13
C ARG A 93 4.19 -7.82 2.16
N HIS A 94 3.67 -6.73 1.60
CA HIS A 94 4.33 -5.42 1.58
C HIS A 94 3.36 -4.34 2.07
N TYR A 95 3.83 -3.40 2.88
CA TYR A 95 2.97 -2.40 3.54
C TYR A 95 2.13 -1.58 2.54
N LEU A 96 2.70 -1.23 1.38
CA LEU A 96 1.98 -0.55 0.28
C LEU A 96 0.81 -1.35 -0.30
N SER A 97 0.71 -2.67 -0.11
CA SER A 97 -0.45 -3.47 -0.53
C SER A 97 -1.46 -3.67 0.60
N VAL A 98 -0.99 -3.77 1.84
CA VAL A 98 -1.87 -3.87 3.03
C VAL A 98 -2.70 -2.59 3.19
N CYS A 99 -2.06 -1.42 3.17
CA CYS A 99 -2.75 -0.14 3.37
C CYS A 99 -3.66 0.23 2.20
N PHE A 100 -3.30 -0.21 0.99
CA PHE A 100 -4.12 -0.06 -0.22
C PHE A 100 -5.39 -0.92 -0.15
N THR A 101 -5.25 -2.20 0.25
CA THR A 101 -6.41 -3.09 0.48
C THR A 101 -7.29 -2.55 1.62
N LEU A 102 -6.71 -1.96 2.67
CA LEU A 102 -7.47 -1.33 3.76
C LEU A 102 -8.32 -0.15 3.25
N GLY A 103 -7.76 0.74 2.42
CA GLY A 103 -8.51 1.84 1.81
C GLY A 103 -9.65 1.35 0.93
N ILE A 104 -9.43 0.27 0.16
CA ILE A 104 -10.48 -0.39 -0.61
C ILE A 104 -11.57 -0.96 0.30
N CYS A 105 -11.23 -1.64 1.40
CA CYS A 105 -12.22 -2.12 2.37
C CYS A 105 -13.09 -0.98 2.93
N CYS A 106 -12.54 0.22 3.14
CA CYS A 106 -13.33 1.40 3.52
C CYS A 106 -14.33 1.80 2.41
N MET A 107 -13.91 1.80 1.14
CA MET A 107 -14.83 2.09 0.01
C MET A 107 -15.93 1.04 -0.12
N GLU A 108 -15.61 -0.25 -0.06
CA GLU A 108 -16.60 -1.34 -0.17
C GLU A 108 -17.62 -1.29 0.99
N LEU A 109 -17.18 -1.01 2.22
CA LEU A 109 -18.05 -0.86 3.38
C LEU A 109 -19.08 0.28 3.22
N ALA A 110 -18.76 1.32 2.46
CA ALA A 110 -19.67 2.44 2.23
C ALA A 110 -20.92 2.06 1.40
N PHE A 111 -20.82 1.05 0.53
CA PHE A 111 -21.99 0.52 -0.21
C PHE A 111 -22.81 -0.47 0.62
N ILE A 112 -22.17 -1.13 1.58
CA ILE A 112 -22.78 -2.19 2.40
C ILE A 112 -23.59 -1.60 3.57
N ILE A 113 -23.15 -0.46 4.14
CA ILE A 113 -23.86 0.22 5.23
C ILE A 113 -25.29 0.63 4.82
N PRO A 114 -25.55 1.29 3.68
CA PRO A 114 -26.91 1.60 3.23
C PRO A 114 -27.76 0.36 2.94
N LEU A 115 -27.20 -0.70 2.34
CA LEU A 115 -27.94 -1.95 2.07
C LEU A 115 -28.48 -2.61 3.35
N GLY A 116 -27.72 -2.54 4.45
CA GLY A 116 -28.13 -3.04 5.76
C GLY A 116 -29.07 -2.08 6.51
N ALA A 117 -28.79 -0.77 6.46
CA ALA A 117 -29.51 0.22 7.26
C ALA A 117 -30.79 0.77 6.62
N ARG A 118 -30.91 0.72 5.27
CA ARG A 118 -32.01 1.27 4.47
C ARG A 118 -32.44 2.68 4.90
N PRO A 119 -31.52 3.66 4.86
CA PRO A 119 -31.77 4.99 5.41
C PRO A 119 -32.78 5.79 4.57
N ASP A 120 -33.66 6.54 5.25
CA ASP A 120 -34.49 7.55 4.60
C ASP A 120 -33.59 8.64 3.99
N GLN A 121 -33.66 8.82 2.68
CA GLN A 121 -32.82 9.78 1.93
C GLN A 121 -33.21 11.24 2.25
N CYS A 122 -34.45 11.49 2.66
CA CYS A 122 -35.03 12.83 2.83
C CYS A 122 -35.38 13.11 4.31
N HIS A 123 -35.02 14.31 4.78
CA HIS A 123 -35.38 14.80 6.12
C HIS A 123 -36.83 15.31 6.18
N ASN A 124 -37.28 15.93 5.08
CA ASN A 124 -38.64 16.35 4.81
C ASN A 124 -38.85 16.40 3.28
N ALA A 125 -40.06 16.75 2.83
CA ALA A 125 -40.43 16.66 1.42
C ALA A 125 -39.57 17.48 0.43
N ILE A 126 -38.75 18.43 0.88
CA ILE A 126 -37.81 19.19 0.01
C ILE A 126 -36.33 19.07 0.41
N THR A 127 -36.01 18.56 1.62
CA THR A 127 -34.65 18.63 2.18
C THR A 127 -34.04 17.22 2.29
N PRO A 128 -32.88 16.94 1.68
CA PRO A 128 -32.17 15.67 1.87
C PRO A 128 -31.60 15.52 3.30
N ASN A 129 -31.50 14.29 3.79
CA ASN A 129 -30.80 13.98 5.04
C ASN A 129 -29.28 14.12 4.87
N ASP A 130 -28.60 14.48 5.95
CA ASP A 130 -27.17 14.79 5.98
C ASP A 130 -26.44 13.95 7.06
N MET A 131 -25.13 14.14 7.24
CA MET A 131 -24.37 13.46 8.30
C MET A 131 -24.90 13.76 9.72
N ARG A 132 -25.54 14.92 9.94
CA ARG A 132 -25.99 15.38 11.26
C ARG A 132 -27.37 14.81 11.61
N THR A 133 -28.25 14.59 10.63
CA THR A 133 -29.54 13.92 10.83
C THR A 133 -29.48 12.40 10.66
N ASN A 134 -28.55 11.86 9.87
CA ASN A 134 -28.50 10.43 9.56
C ASN A 134 -27.09 9.82 9.69
N LEU A 135 -26.90 8.98 10.71
CA LEU A 135 -25.63 8.31 11.00
C LEU A 135 -25.19 7.33 9.89
N SER A 136 -26.12 6.68 9.19
CA SER A 136 -25.79 5.81 8.05
C SER A 136 -25.21 6.63 6.90
N CYS A 137 -25.70 7.87 6.69
CA CYS A 137 -25.09 8.84 5.79
C CYS A 137 -23.67 9.19 6.26
N ALA A 138 -23.53 9.59 7.53
CA ALA A 138 -22.25 9.97 8.12
C ALA A 138 -21.17 8.90 7.93
N PHE A 139 -21.45 7.64 8.28
CA PHE A 139 -20.48 6.55 8.15
C PHE A 139 -20.22 6.14 6.70
N SER A 140 -21.25 6.00 5.85
CA SER A 140 -21.05 5.61 4.44
C SER A 140 -20.27 6.68 3.67
N GLY A 141 -20.69 7.94 3.72
CA GLY A 141 -19.99 9.04 3.04
C GLY A 141 -18.56 9.23 3.54
N SER A 142 -18.33 9.16 4.86
CA SER A 142 -16.99 9.25 5.44
C SER A 142 -16.07 8.12 4.98
N LEU A 143 -16.56 6.86 5.01
CA LEU A 143 -15.76 5.69 4.62
C LEU A 143 -15.47 5.66 3.11
N LEU A 144 -16.42 6.10 2.28
CA LEU A 144 -16.25 6.21 0.83
C LEU A 144 -15.12 7.18 0.47
N LEU A 145 -15.21 8.39 1.00
CA LEU A 145 -14.28 9.48 0.68
C LEU A 145 -12.91 9.29 1.36
N PHE A 146 -12.86 8.75 2.59
CA PHE A 146 -11.61 8.34 3.24
C PHE A 146 -10.93 7.18 2.53
N GLY A 147 -11.71 6.20 2.06
CA GLY A 147 -11.21 5.11 1.24
C GLY A 147 -10.62 5.62 -0.09
N GLY A 148 -11.31 6.55 -0.76
CA GLY A 148 -10.81 7.23 -1.95
C GLY A 148 -9.49 7.98 -1.71
N TRP A 149 -9.42 8.78 -0.65
CA TRP A 149 -8.18 9.44 -0.21
C TRP A 149 -7.04 8.45 0.05
N LEU A 150 -7.28 7.39 0.83
CA LEU A 150 -6.30 6.33 1.10
C LEU A 150 -5.80 5.71 -0.20
N VAL A 151 -6.72 5.28 -1.07
CA VAL A 151 -6.41 4.59 -2.32
C VAL A 151 -5.56 5.48 -3.25
N VAL A 152 -5.90 6.77 -3.37
CA VAL A 152 -5.14 7.71 -4.22
C VAL A 152 -3.77 8.08 -3.62
N ILE A 153 -3.67 8.33 -2.31
CA ILE A 153 -2.37 8.64 -1.69
C ILE A 153 -1.46 7.40 -1.69
N TRP A 154 -1.98 6.20 -1.43
CA TRP A 154 -1.18 4.97 -1.55
C TRP A 154 -0.87 4.59 -3.00
N SER A 155 -1.68 5.01 -4.00
CA SER A 155 -1.27 5.00 -5.41
C SER A 155 -0.05 5.89 -5.63
N PHE A 156 -0.13 7.17 -5.25
CA PHE A 156 0.96 8.14 -5.41
C PHE A 156 2.26 7.69 -4.74
N ILE A 157 2.18 7.22 -3.49
CA ILE A 157 3.35 6.70 -2.75
C ILE A 157 3.93 5.46 -3.45
N ARG A 158 3.11 4.59 -4.05
CA ARG A 158 3.58 3.43 -4.82
C ARG A 158 4.24 3.82 -6.13
N THR A 159 3.64 4.73 -6.92
CA THR A 159 4.22 5.21 -8.18
C THR A 159 5.51 5.97 -7.93
N LEU A 160 5.58 6.79 -6.86
CA LEU A 160 6.80 7.45 -6.42
C LEU A 160 7.87 6.43 -5.98
N ALA A 161 7.53 5.47 -5.11
CA ALA A 161 8.46 4.41 -4.68
C ALA A 161 9.07 3.64 -5.87
N PHE A 162 8.25 3.32 -6.88
CA PHE A 162 8.68 2.65 -8.09
C PHE A 162 9.56 3.55 -8.99
N HIS A 163 9.20 4.82 -9.17
CA HIS A 163 10.01 5.81 -9.90
C HIS A 163 11.39 6.00 -9.26
N LEU A 164 11.46 6.12 -7.93
CA LEU A 164 12.70 6.24 -7.16
C LEU A 164 13.61 5.01 -7.34
N GLN A 165 13.05 3.80 -7.35
CA GLN A 165 13.81 2.54 -7.54
C GLN A 165 14.34 2.35 -8.96
N VAL A 166 13.63 2.85 -9.96
CA VAL A 166 13.91 2.58 -11.39
C VAL A 166 14.67 3.74 -12.06
N CYS A 167 14.21 4.98 -11.90
CA CYS A 167 14.78 6.14 -12.59
C CYS A 167 15.92 6.80 -11.82
N TRP A 168 15.91 6.75 -10.48
CA TRP A 168 17.00 7.24 -9.61
C TRP A 168 17.75 6.12 -8.88
N GLU A 169 17.47 4.86 -9.19
CA GLU A 169 18.13 3.66 -8.64
C GLU A 169 18.14 3.53 -7.09
N MET A 170 17.33 4.31 -6.37
CA MET A 170 17.38 4.43 -4.91
C MET A 170 16.85 3.18 -4.19
N VAL A 171 17.57 2.74 -3.15
CA VAL A 171 17.13 1.65 -2.26
C VAL A 171 16.28 2.22 -1.13
N LEU A 172 15.01 1.78 -1.05
CA LEU A 172 14.07 2.26 -0.02
C LEU A 172 14.38 1.61 1.34
N GLY A 173 14.99 2.38 2.24
CA GLY A 173 15.25 1.98 3.62
C GLY A 173 14.11 2.32 4.59
N PRO A 174 14.25 1.98 5.89
CA PRO A 174 13.21 2.16 6.91
C PRO A 174 12.71 3.61 7.07
N LYS A 175 13.55 4.61 6.78
CA LYS A 175 13.15 6.03 6.78
C LYS A 175 12.01 6.29 5.80
N PHE A 176 12.12 5.80 4.57
CA PHE A 176 11.05 5.94 3.56
C PHE A 176 9.77 5.22 4.01
N MET A 177 9.86 4.04 4.63
CA MET A 177 8.70 3.31 5.14
C MET A 177 7.92 4.13 6.18
N TRP A 178 8.60 4.74 7.16
CA TRP A 178 7.93 5.57 8.17
C TRP A 178 7.36 6.87 7.58
N THR A 179 8.08 7.54 6.67
CA THR A 179 7.54 8.70 5.94
C THR A 179 6.30 8.32 5.11
N ALA A 180 6.32 7.15 4.45
CA ALA A 180 5.20 6.63 3.68
C ALA A 180 3.97 6.34 4.56
N PHE A 181 4.13 5.81 5.78
CA PHE A 181 3.03 5.70 6.74
C PHE A 181 2.51 7.06 7.21
N ALA A 182 3.41 7.99 7.56
CA ALA A 182 3.03 9.32 8.04
C ALA A 182 2.23 10.11 6.99
N CYS A 183 2.69 10.15 5.74
CA CYS A 183 1.96 10.80 4.65
C CYS A 183 0.73 9.97 4.21
N GLY A 184 0.87 8.64 4.11
CA GLY A 184 -0.15 7.73 3.59
C GLY A 184 -1.36 7.51 4.49
N LEU A 185 -1.26 7.83 5.78
CA LEU A 185 -2.40 7.87 6.71
C LEU A 185 -2.75 9.32 7.11
N GLY A 186 -1.73 10.18 7.29
CA GLY A 186 -1.92 11.56 7.73
C GLY A 186 -2.63 12.44 6.70
N ILE A 187 -2.28 12.36 5.41
CA ILE A 187 -2.95 13.18 4.37
C ILE A 187 -4.42 12.76 4.22
N PRO A 188 -4.78 11.47 4.11
CA PRO A 188 -6.18 11.03 4.15
C PRO A 188 -6.95 11.42 5.42
N ALA A 189 -6.32 11.35 6.59
CA ALA A 189 -6.97 11.73 7.84
C ALA A 189 -7.25 13.24 7.91
N ILE A 190 -6.30 14.08 7.51
CA ILE A 190 -6.48 15.54 7.45
C ILE A 190 -7.53 15.90 6.40
N GLY A 191 -7.47 15.32 5.20
CA GLY A 191 -8.46 15.55 4.14
C GLY A 191 -9.88 15.16 4.57
N LEU A 192 -10.04 14.00 5.22
CA LEU A 192 -11.29 13.56 5.85
C LEU A 192 -11.79 14.57 6.88
N THR A 193 -10.93 15.03 7.80
CA THR A 193 -11.33 16.00 8.84
C THR A 193 -11.75 17.34 8.25
N VAL A 194 -10.99 17.88 7.29
CA VAL A 194 -11.29 19.18 6.66
C VAL A 194 -12.61 19.11 5.89
N MET A 195 -12.77 18.14 4.98
CA MET A 195 -13.95 18.07 4.13
C MET A 195 -15.24 17.76 4.93
N LEU A 196 -15.17 17.01 6.04
CA LEU A 196 -16.34 16.78 6.90
C LEU A 196 -16.74 18.01 7.72
N ILE A 197 -15.81 18.92 8.02
CA ILE A 197 -16.08 20.15 8.78
C ILE A 197 -16.57 21.28 7.86
N LEU A 198 -15.99 21.42 6.66
CA LEU A 198 -16.23 22.57 5.77
C LEU A 198 -17.25 22.33 4.64
N THR A 199 -17.43 21.08 4.22
CA THR A 199 -18.32 20.68 3.12
C THR A 199 -19.44 19.75 3.60
N GLY A 200 -19.06 18.64 4.24
CA GLY A 200 -19.96 17.59 4.72
C GLY A 200 -20.43 16.57 3.67
N VAL A 201 -21.33 15.68 4.09
CA VAL A 201 -21.92 14.64 3.23
C VAL A 201 -23.44 14.57 3.41
N SER A 202 -24.15 14.25 2.33
CA SER A 202 -25.61 14.07 2.27
C SER A 202 -26.02 13.02 1.24
N PHE A 203 -27.29 12.57 1.30
CA PHE A 203 -27.85 11.74 0.24
C PHE A 203 -28.08 12.55 -1.03
N ARG A 204 -27.56 12.05 -2.15
CA ARG A 204 -27.70 12.69 -3.47
C ARG A 204 -28.04 11.70 -4.60
N PHE A 205 -27.65 10.42 -4.45
CA PHE A 205 -27.77 9.40 -5.50
C PHE A 205 -28.30 8.09 -4.92
N GLY A 206 -29.60 8.05 -4.67
CA GLY A 206 -30.25 6.95 -3.94
C GLY A 206 -29.71 6.84 -2.52
N ASP A 207 -29.61 5.61 -2.03
CA ASP A 207 -29.23 5.29 -0.64
C ASP A 207 -27.74 5.59 -0.32
N ILE A 208 -26.95 6.09 -1.28
CA ILE A 208 -25.51 6.35 -1.11
C ILE A 208 -25.27 7.82 -0.75
N CYS A 209 -24.69 8.02 0.43
CA CYS A 209 -24.26 9.34 0.91
C CYS A 209 -22.93 9.75 0.24
N HIS A 210 -22.84 10.99 -0.22
CA HIS A 210 -21.68 11.51 -0.96
C HIS A 210 -21.35 12.94 -0.52
N ILE A 211 -20.21 13.47 -0.98
CA ILE A 211 -19.80 14.85 -0.66
C ILE A 211 -20.81 15.88 -1.20
N ASN A 212 -21.05 16.91 -0.39
CA ASN A 212 -21.89 18.06 -0.72
C ASN A 212 -21.27 18.93 -1.83
N VAL A 213 -22.12 19.70 -2.55
CA VAL A 213 -21.67 20.60 -3.62
C VAL A 213 -20.92 21.81 -3.05
N THR A 214 -21.46 22.41 -1.99
CA THR A 214 -20.88 23.56 -1.29
C THR A 214 -19.45 23.22 -0.86
N ASN A 215 -18.45 23.90 -1.42
CA ASN A 215 -17.00 23.71 -1.20
C ASN A 215 -16.37 22.36 -1.63
N GLY A 216 -17.14 21.28 -1.85
CA GLY A 216 -16.60 19.93 -2.11
C GLY A 216 -15.67 19.76 -3.31
N LEU A 217 -15.78 20.65 -4.31
CA LEU A 217 -14.84 20.73 -5.43
C LEU A 217 -13.42 21.13 -4.97
N TYR A 218 -13.31 22.02 -3.98
CA TYR A 218 -12.04 22.50 -3.41
C TYR A 218 -11.52 21.59 -2.30
N ASP A 219 -12.40 21.09 -1.41
CA ASP A 219 -12.00 20.32 -0.23
C ASP A 219 -11.61 18.86 -0.56
N TYR A 220 -12.15 18.29 -1.65
CA TYR A 220 -11.95 16.89 -2.02
C TYR A 220 -11.46 16.72 -3.47
N TRP A 221 -12.24 17.17 -4.46
CA TRP A 221 -11.97 16.79 -5.85
C TRP A 221 -10.67 17.37 -6.40
N ILE A 222 -10.36 18.65 -6.19
CA ILE A 222 -9.10 19.25 -6.61
C ILE A 222 -7.89 18.56 -5.94
N PRO A 223 -7.80 18.44 -4.60
CA PRO A 223 -6.68 17.75 -3.94
C PRO A 223 -6.48 16.30 -4.42
N VAL A 224 -7.56 15.52 -4.52
CA VAL A 224 -7.52 14.12 -5.00
C VAL A 224 -7.02 14.06 -6.45
N MET A 225 -7.49 14.96 -7.32
CA MET A 225 -7.04 15.02 -8.72
C MET A 225 -5.57 15.44 -8.87
N VAL A 226 -5.08 16.35 -8.02
CA VAL A 226 -3.65 16.75 -8.02
C VAL A 226 -2.75 15.55 -7.71
N PHE A 227 -3.06 14.77 -6.68
CA PHE A 227 -2.31 13.55 -6.37
C PHE A 227 -2.46 12.47 -7.46
N ALA A 228 -3.66 12.31 -8.04
CA ALA A 228 -3.90 11.35 -9.12
C ALA A 228 -3.10 11.67 -10.39
N VAL A 229 -3.09 12.94 -10.82
CA VAL A 229 -2.31 13.41 -11.99
C VAL A 229 -0.80 13.32 -11.72
N ALA A 230 -0.34 13.67 -10.52
CA ALA A 230 1.07 13.52 -10.16
C ALA A 230 1.52 12.04 -10.16
N ALA A 231 0.68 11.12 -9.65
CA ALA A 231 0.92 9.69 -9.67
C ALA A 231 0.98 9.15 -11.12
N LEU A 232 0.04 9.58 -11.97
CA LEU A 232 -0.02 9.20 -13.38
C LEU A 232 1.18 9.73 -14.17
N PHE A 233 1.64 10.95 -13.91
CA PHE A 233 2.86 11.50 -14.53
C PHE A 233 4.11 10.70 -14.16
N LEU A 234 4.30 10.40 -12.86
CA LEU A 234 5.41 9.55 -12.40
C LEU A 234 5.34 8.14 -13.01
N GLN A 235 4.15 7.57 -13.10
CA GLN A 235 3.92 6.25 -13.70
C GLN A 235 4.28 6.24 -15.20
N LEU A 236 3.77 7.20 -15.98
CA LEU A 236 4.08 7.33 -17.41
C LEU A 236 5.57 7.60 -17.67
N SER A 237 6.17 8.51 -16.91
CA SER A 237 7.62 8.80 -16.98
C SER A 237 8.46 7.53 -16.77
N THR A 238 8.10 6.71 -15.78
CA THR A 238 8.80 5.45 -15.50
C THR A 238 8.58 4.40 -16.60
N MET A 239 7.38 4.32 -17.20
CA MET A 239 7.11 3.43 -18.34
C MET A 239 7.89 3.84 -19.59
N ILE A 240 8.00 5.13 -19.89
CA ILE A 240 8.81 5.67 -20.99
C ILE A 240 10.30 5.32 -20.76
N TYR A 241 10.82 5.52 -19.55
CA TYR A 241 12.20 5.18 -19.19
C TYR A 241 12.50 3.67 -19.33
N CYS A 242 11.60 2.81 -18.82
CA CYS A 242 11.69 1.36 -18.99
C CYS A 242 11.70 0.96 -20.48
N THR A 243 10.86 1.59 -21.30
CA THR A 243 10.75 1.32 -22.75
C THR A 243 12.02 1.75 -23.49
N HIS A 244 12.56 2.92 -23.17
CA HIS A 244 13.82 3.41 -23.73
C HIS A 244 15.01 2.48 -23.38
N ILE A 245 15.14 2.02 -22.14
CA ILE A 245 16.17 1.04 -21.74
C ILE A 245 15.97 -0.29 -22.46
N TYR A 246 14.73 -0.77 -22.57
CA TYR A 246 14.42 -2.01 -23.29
C TYR A 246 14.86 -1.93 -24.76
N LEU A 247 14.43 -0.90 -25.50
CA LEU A 247 14.83 -0.67 -26.89
C LEU A 247 16.35 -0.60 -27.04
N ARG A 248 17.04 0.19 -26.19
CA ARG A 248 18.51 0.27 -26.21
C ARG A 248 19.18 -1.08 -25.96
N SER A 249 18.63 -1.90 -25.05
CA SER A 249 19.15 -3.25 -24.78
C SER A 249 18.97 -4.24 -25.96
N LEU A 250 17.99 -4.00 -26.84
CA LEU A 250 17.81 -4.75 -28.09
C LEU A 250 18.80 -4.30 -29.17
N PHE A 251 19.00 -2.99 -29.35
CA PHE A 251 20.01 -2.47 -30.30
C PHE A 251 21.44 -2.86 -29.91
N ASP A 252 21.77 -2.84 -28.60
CA ASP A 252 23.01 -3.44 -28.09
C ASP A 252 23.17 -4.90 -28.53
N LYS A 253 22.07 -5.68 -28.60
CA LYS A 253 22.12 -7.12 -28.97
C LYS A 253 22.42 -7.29 -30.45
N SER A 254 21.69 -6.60 -31.34
CA SER A 254 21.90 -6.71 -32.79
C SER A 254 23.31 -6.27 -33.20
N ALA A 255 23.79 -5.12 -32.69
CA ALA A 255 25.14 -4.62 -32.98
C ALA A 255 26.26 -5.61 -32.60
N SER A 256 26.09 -6.37 -31.51
CA SER A 256 27.06 -7.42 -31.12
C SER A 256 26.96 -8.72 -31.91
N MET A 257 25.90 -8.89 -32.69
CA MET A 257 25.57 -10.14 -33.40
C MET A 257 25.85 -10.04 -34.90
N SER A 258 25.91 -8.82 -35.45
CA SER A 258 26.42 -8.51 -36.80
C SER A 258 27.96 -8.36 -36.87
N GLY A 259 28.68 -8.67 -35.79
CA GLY A 259 30.12 -8.37 -35.66
C GLY A 259 31.05 -9.58 -35.53
N SER A 260 30.58 -10.81 -35.73
CA SER A 260 31.35 -12.03 -35.41
C SER A 260 31.61 -12.96 -36.62
N SER A 261 32.23 -12.41 -37.66
CA SER A 261 32.86 -13.19 -38.75
C SER A 261 34.38 -13.04 -38.69
N GLY A 262 34.98 -13.42 -37.56
CA GLY A 262 36.42 -13.33 -37.33
C GLY A 262 36.84 -14.04 -36.04
N PRO A 263 37.68 -15.08 -36.09
CA PRO A 263 38.19 -15.74 -34.89
C PRO A 263 39.31 -14.91 -34.24
N ASN A 264 39.41 -14.98 -32.92
CA ASN A 264 40.51 -14.46 -32.09
C ASN A 264 40.69 -12.93 -32.00
N LEU A 265 39.83 -12.25 -31.22
CA LEU A 265 40.33 -11.52 -30.03
C LEU A 265 39.21 -11.21 -29.02
N ALA A 266 39.13 -11.98 -27.94
CA ALA A 266 38.25 -11.66 -26.81
C ALA A 266 38.94 -10.68 -25.85
N SER A 267 38.92 -9.38 -26.18
CA SER A 267 39.42 -8.32 -25.30
C SER A 267 38.45 -8.07 -24.14
N TYR A 268 38.77 -8.63 -22.96
CA TYR A 268 38.03 -8.45 -21.70
C TYR A 268 38.25 -7.05 -21.09
N THR A 269 37.98 -5.99 -21.87
CA THR A 269 38.15 -4.60 -21.45
C THR A 269 37.02 -4.21 -20.48
N ALA A 270 37.25 -4.45 -19.19
CA ALA A 270 36.33 -4.07 -18.12
C ALA A 270 36.28 -2.54 -17.95
N SER A 271 35.43 -1.87 -18.75
CA SER A 271 35.27 -0.42 -18.74
C SER A 271 34.64 0.09 -17.45
N ILE A 272 35.47 0.62 -16.56
CA ILE A 272 35.04 1.44 -15.42
C ILE A 272 34.39 2.71 -15.99
N GLY A 273 33.09 2.91 -15.78
CA GLY A 273 32.40 4.15 -16.15
C GLY A 273 30.92 4.01 -16.51
N THR A 274 30.50 2.91 -17.15
CA THR A 274 29.11 2.70 -17.56
C THR A 274 28.62 1.29 -17.22
N MET A 275 27.47 1.18 -16.55
CA MET A 275 26.73 -0.08 -16.59
C MET A 275 26.23 -0.30 -18.02
N THR A 276 26.60 -1.41 -18.65
CA THR A 276 26.06 -1.77 -19.96
C THR A 276 24.53 -1.81 -19.91
N ALA A 277 23.83 -1.36 -20.95
CA ALA A 277 22.36 -1.24 -20.92
C ALA A 277 21.68 -2.61 -20.66
N ARG A 278 22.36 -3.71 -21.02
CA ARG A 278 22.01 -5.09 -20.69
C ARG A 278 21.95 -5.37 -19.17
N GLN A 279 22.89 -4.83 -18.39
CA GLN A 279 22.92 -4.99 -16.93
C GLN A 279 21.80 -4.17 -16.27
N ALA A 280 21.59 -2.93 -16.72
CA ALA A 280 20.46 -2.11 -16.30
C ALA A 280 19.11 -2.79 -16.63
N TYR A 281 18.93 -3.28 -17.86
CA TYR A 281 17.72 -4.01 -18.26
C TYR A 281 17.48 -5.28 -17.41
N ARG A 282 18.51 -6.08 -17.10
CA ARG A 282 18.40 -7.24 -16.18
C ARG A 282 18.06 -6.87 -14.73
N ARG A 283 18.22 -5.61 -14.31
CA ARG A 283 17.74 -5.07 -13.03
C ARG A 283 16.28 -4.62 -13.18
N VAL A 284 16.01 -3.71 -14.13
CA VAL A 284 14.68 -3.14 -14.40
C VAL A 284 13.64 -4.23 -14.66
N ARG A 285 13.96 -5.25 -15.48
CA ARG A 285 13.06 -6.40 -15.73
C ARG A 285 12.63 -7.09 -14.43
N ARG A 286 13.54 -7.35 -13.50
CA ARG A 286 13.22 -8.01 -12.22
C ARG A 286 12.37 -7.13 -11.30
N VAL A 287 12.58 -5.81 -11.31
CA VAL A 287 11.73 -4.86 -10.56
C VAL A 287 10.32 -4.82 -11.17
N LEU A 288 10.21 -4.79 -12.51
CA LEU A 288 8.92 -4.89 -13.22
C LEU A 288 8.19 -6.21 -12.95
N GLU A 289 8.88 -7.36 -13.04
CA GLU A 289 8.30 -8.69 -12.76
C GLU A 289 7.76 -8.81 -11.32
N LEU A 290 8.35 -8.08 -10.37
CA LEU A 290 7.86 -8.01 -8.98
C LEU A 290 6.75 -6.97 -8.75
N GLN A 291 6.67 -5.90 -9.55
CA GLN A 291 5.76 -4.77 -9.33
C GLN A 291 4.60 -4.65 -10.33
N TRP A 292 4.58 -5.39 -11.45
CA TRP A 292 3.57 -5.21 -12.51
C TRP A 292 2.13 -5.34 -12.01
N ARG A 293 1.86 -6.26 -11.06
CA ARG A 293 0.55 -6.40 -10.39
C ARG A 293 0.13 -5.12 -9.67
N GLY A 294 1.07 -4.47 -8.98
CA GLY A 294 0.86 -3.19 -8.30
C GLY A 294 0.66 -2.04 -9.28
N ILE A 295 1.48 -2.00 -10.33
CA ILE A 295 1.38 -1.01 -11.42
C ILE A 295 0.01 -1.09 -12.11
N ALA A 296 -0.42 -2.29 -12.50
CA ALA A 296 -1.71 -2.52 -13.14
C ALA A 296 -2.88 -2.05 -12.25
N LEU A 297 -2.86 -2.40 -10.96
CA LEU A 297 -3.89 -1.96 -10.02
C LEU A 297 -3.90 -0.43 -9.88
N THR A 298 -2.74 0.22 -9.73
CA THR A 298 -2.68 1.70 -9.68
C THR A 298 -3.16 2.36 -10.97
N SER A 299 -2.87 1.79 -12.15
CA SER A 299 -3.34 2.36 -13.43
C SER A 299 -4.87 2.28 -13.57
N ILE A 300 -5.48 1.14 -13.21
CA ILE A 300 -6.94 0.97 -13.18
C ILE A 300 -7.57 1.99 -12.23
N ILE A 301 -7.01 2.12 -11.03
CA ILE A 301 -7.52 2.99 -9.98
C ILE A 301 -7.41 4.47 -10.33
N LEU A 302 -6.28 4.91 -10.86
CA LEU A 302 -6.11 6.30 -11.32
C LEU A 302 -7.03 6.63 -12.49
N GLY A 303 -7.25 5.67 -13.41
CA GLY A 303 -8.25 5.80 -14.47
C GLY A 303 -9.68 5.97 -13.93
N ASN A 304 -10.10 5.11 -13.00
CA ASN A 304 -11.40 5.20 -12.33
C ASN A 304 -11.57 6.54 -11.61
N VAL A 305 -10.58 6.98 -10.81
CA VAL A 305 -10.64 8.26 -10.07
C VAL A 305 -10.76 9.47 -10.99
N ILE A 306 -10.02 9.50 -12.10
CA ILE A 306 -10.12 10.58 -13.10
C ILE A 306 -11.49 10.56 -13.78
N PHE A 307 -12.01 9.38 -14.13
CA PHE A 307 -13.36 9.24 -14.70
C PHE A 307 -14.44 9.73 -13.73
N PHE A 308 -14.39 9.29 -12.46
CA PHE A 308 -15.34 9.69 -11.42
C PHE A 308 -15.30 11.20 -11.19
N ALA A 309 -14.11 11.81 -11.05
CA ALA A 309 -13.97 13.24 -10.89
C ALA A 309 -14.56 14.03 -12.08
N VAL A 310 -14.27 13.62 -13.32
CA VAL A 310 -14.82 14.27 -14.51
C VAL A 310 -16.35 14.16 -14.57
N VAL A 311 -16.93 13.01 -14.19
CA VAL A 311 -18.39 12.83 -14.18
C VAL A 311 -19.05 13.64 -13.06
N PHE A 312 -18.55 13.57 -11.82
CA PHE A 312 -19.13 14.31 -10.69
C PHE A 312 -18.98 15.82 -10.84
N ILE A 313 -17.82 16.33 -11.29
CA ILE A 313 -17.64 17.77 -11.56
C ILE A 313 -18.57 18.24 -12.69
N LYS A 314 -18.80 17.43 -13.74
CA LYS A 314 -19.79 17.78 -14.79
C LYS A 314 -21.23 17.76 -14.26
N LEU A 315 -21.57 16.78 -13.43
CA LEU A 315 -22.88 16.64 -12.81
C LEU A 315 -23.18 17.83 -11.89
N ASP A 316 -22.27 18.15 -10.96
CA ASP A 316 -22.41 19.28 -10.04
C ASP A 316 -22.51 20.61 -10.79
N ASN A 317 -21.68 20.84 -11.82
CA ASN A 317 -21.78 22.03 -12.67
C ASN A 317 -23.08 22.11 -13.49
N ALA A 318 -23.68 20.98 -13.87
CA ALA A 318 -24.94 20.94 -14.64
C ALA A 318 -26.18 21.14 -13.75
N VAL A 319 -26.16 20.66 -12.50
CA VAL A 319 -27.30 20.79 -11.56
C VAL A 319 -27.20 22.01 -10.65
N ALA A 320 -26.07 22.73 -10.61
CA ALA A 320 -25.95 23.98 -9.87
C ALA A 320 -27.05 24.98 -10.29
N PRO A 321 -27.70 25.71 -9.37
CA PRO A 321 -28.84 26.59 -9.65
C PRO A 321 -28.40 27.93 -10.28
N THR A 322 -27.65 27.87 -11.38
CA THR A 322 -27.22 29.03 -12.17
C THR A 322 -28.32 29.47 -13.14
N VAL A 323 -28.32 30.75 -13.54
CA VAL A 323 -29.30 31.30 -14.49
C VAL A 323 -29.31 30.53 -15.81
N GLU A 324 -28.16 30.06 -16.30
CA GLU A 324 -28.06 29.29 -17.56
C GLU A 324 -28.53 27.84 -17.40
N ASN A 325 -28.18 27.16 -16.30
CA ASN A 325 -28.69 25.81 -16.04
C ASN A 325 -30.22 25.82 -15.85
N ILE A 326 -30.77 26.86 -15.21
CA ILE A 326 -32.21 27.06 -15.03
C ILE A 326 -32.93 27.32 -16.37
N LYS A 327 -32.29 27.97 -17.36
CA LYS A 327 -32.82 28.07 -18.72
C LYS A 327 -32.82 26.70 -19.42
N THR A 328 -31.71 25.96 -19.33
CA THR A 328 -31.58 24.61 -19.89
C THR A 328 -32.60 23.62 -19.30
N ALA A 329 -32.88 23.74 -17.99
CA ALA A 329 -33.91 22.97 -17.30
C ALA A 329 -35.35 23.47 -17.57
N GLY A 330 -35.52 24.66 -18.16
CA GLY A 330 -36.81 25.31 -18.35
C GLY A 330 -37.90 24.43 -18.97
N PRO A 331 -37.67 23.76 -20.12
CA PRO A 331 -38.68 22.90 -20.75
C PRO A 331 -39.13 21.72 -19.86
N TRP A 332 -38.21 21.12 -19.11
CA TRP A 332 -38.52 20.05 -18.16
C TRP A 332 -39.33 20.56 -16.97
N LEU A 333 -38.95 21.71 -16.41
CA LEU A 333 -39.64 22.33 -15.28
C LEU A 333 -41.06 22.81 -15.65
N VAL A 334 -41.25 23.34 -16.87
CA VAL A 334 -42.57 23.74 -17.39
C VAL A 334 -43.43 22.51 -17.63
N CYS A 335 -42.91 21.47 -18.29
CA CYS A 335 -43.64 20.23 -18.49
C CYS A 335 -44.15 19.64 -17.15
N LEU A 336 -43.28 19.57 -16.13
CA LEU A 336 -43.68 19.09 -14.79
C LEU A 336 -44.81 19.94 -14.19
N ALA A 337 -44.81 21.26 -14.40
CA ALA A 337 -45.85 22.17 -13.92
C ALA A 337 -47.19 22.04 -14.66
N GLU A 338 -47.19 21.48 -15.88
CA GLU A 338 -48.38 21.30 -16.72
C GLU A 338 -48.99 19.88 -16.60
N THR A 339 -48.17 18.84 -16.40
CA THR A 339 -48.62 17.44 -16.41
C THR A 339 -48.72 16.78 -15.02
N ASP A 340 -47.94 17.25 -14.03
CA ASP A 340 -47.64 16.54 -12.77
C ASP A 340 -47.01 15.13 -12.97
N ASP A 341 -46.64 14.77 -14.21
CA ASP A 341 -46.14 13.46 -14.62
C ASP A 341 -44.69 13.56 -15.13
N LYS A 342 -43.77 12.97 -14.35
CA LYS A 342 -42.34 12.96 -14.61
C LYS A 342 -41.91 12.12 -15.82
N ASP A 343 -42.66 11.07 -16.15
CA ASP A 343 -42.25 10.09 -17.16
C ASP A 343 -42.56 10.61 -18.57
N LEU A 344 -43.65 11.39 -18.71
CA LEU A 344 -43.92 12.21 -19.89
C LEU A 344 -42.84 13.28 -20.11
N CYS A 345 -42.42 13.96 -19.04
CA CYS A 345 -41.42 15.03 -19.11
C CYS A 345 -39.97 14.55 -19.27
N ARG A 346 -39.75 13.23 -19.32
CA ARG A 346 -38.41 12.62 -19.29
C ARG A 346 -37.56 12.94 -20.52
N GLU A 347 -38.14 13.18 -21.69
CA GLU A 347 -37.37 13.54 -22.90
C GLU A 347 -36.55 14.82 -22.69
N HIS A 348 -37.11 15.80 -21.98
CA HIS A 348 -36.45 17.06 -21.68
C HIS A 348 -35.31 16.94 -20.65
N THR A 349 -35.17 15.80 -19.96
CA THR A 349 -34.08 15.58 -18.99
C THR A 349 -32.73 15.28 -19.67
N ALA A 350 -32.69 15.08 -20.99
CA ALA A 350 -31.48 14.71 -21.72
C ALA A 350 -30.36 15.77 -21.70
N ALA A 351 -30.71 17.06 -21.64
CA ALA A 351 -29.73 18.17 -21.46
C ALA A 351 -29.23 18.33 -20.00
N ILE A 352 -29.92 17.65 -19.08
CA ILE A 352 -29.88 17.66 -17.61
C ILE A 352 -28.59 17.27 -16.87
N GLY A 353 -27.45 17.17 -17.54
CA GLY A 353 -26.26 16.48 -17.02
C GLY A 353 -26.21 14.98 -17.40
N PRO A 354 -25.59 14.10 -16.61
CA PRO A 354 -25.30 12.71 -17.01
C PRO A 354 -26.54 11.85 -17.18
N ASN A 355 -26.41 10.78 -17.97
CA ASN A 355 -27.43 9.76 -18.17
C ASN A 355 -27.32 8.59 -17.17
N GLU A 356 -28.36 7.78 -17.08
CA GLU A 356 -28.45 6.62 -16.19
C GLU A 356 -27.31 5.61 -16.40
N ALA A 357 -26.97 5.34 -17.67
CA ALA A 357 -25.86 4.47 -18.03
C ALA A 357 -24.51 4.94 -17.44
N THR A 358 -24.29 6.26 -17.33
CA THR A 358 -23.11 6.80 -16.65
C THR A 358 -23.16 6.53 -15.15
N LEU A 359 -24.31 6.73 -14.49
CA LEU A 359 -24.46 6.47 -13.05
C LEU A 359 -24.28 4.99 -12.70
N LEU A 360 -24.84 4.09 -13.51
CA LEU A 360 -24.64 2.65 -13.37
C LEU A 360 -23.18 2.25 -13.60
N ALA A 361 -22.51 2.85 -14.59
CA ALA A 361 -21.08 2.65 -14.81
C ALA A 361 -20.21 3.15 -13.64
N LEU A 362 -20.56 4.25 -12.98
CA LEU A 362 -19.88 4.71 -11.76
C LEU A 362 -19.92 3.64 -10.67
N VAL A 363 -21.12 3.18 -10.28
CA VAL A 363 -21.27 2.21 -9.18
C VAL A 363 -20.62 0.88 -9.57
N PHE A 364 -20.79 0.40 -10.79
CA PHE A 364 -20.21 -0.85 -11.26
C PHE A 364 -18.66 -0.83 -11.28
N LEU A 365 -18.04 0.24 -11.81
CA LEU A 365 -16.58 0.39 -11.80
C LEU A 365 -16.02 0.52 -10.38
N LEU A 366 -16.79 1.12 -9.48
CA LEU A 366 -16.40 1.34 -8.09
C LEU A 366 -16.52 0.06 -7.26
N SER A 367 -17.60 -0.71 -7.38
CA SER A 367 -17.71 -2.04 -6.76
C SER A 367 -16.73 -3.07 -7.34
N LEU A 368 -16.24 -2.90 -8.58
CA LEU A 368 -15.19 -3.77 -9.13
C LEU A 368 -13.77 -3.46 -8.60
N VAL A 369 -13.58 -2.41 -7.80
CA VAL A 369 -12.26 -2.05 -7.25
C VAL A 369 -11.68 -3.17 -6.37
N GLY A 370 -12.48 -3.76 -5.46
CA GLY A 370 -12.02 -4.88 -4.64
C GLY A 370 -11.79 -6.17 -5.44
N PHE A 371 -12.50 -6.38 -6.55
CA PHE A 371 -12.28 -7.53 -7.45
C PHE A 371 -10.92 -7.45 -8.15
N TRP A 372 -10.55 -6.27 -8.68
CA TRP A 372 -9.21 -6.06 -9.25
C TRP A 372 -8.10 -6.17 -8.21
N ASN A 373 -8.32 -5.66 -7.00
CA ASN A 373 -7.41 -5.83 -5.87
C ASN A 373 -7.21 -7.30 -5.49
N PHE A 374 -8.29 -8.09 -5.44
CA PHE A 374 -8.20 -9.54 -5.21
C PHE A 374 -7.42 -10.24 -6.33
N ILE A 375 -7.76 -10.06 -7.60
CA ILE A 375 -7.08 -10.74 -8.71
C ILE A 375 -5.58 -10.40 -8.77
N LEU A 376 -5.23 -9.12 -8.56
CA LEU A 376 -3.84 -8.67 -8.71
C LEU A 376 -2.99 -8.95 -7.47
N PHE A 377 -3.54 -8.97 -6.25
CA PHE A 377 -2.77 -9.23 -5.02
C PHE A 377 -2.96 -10.61 -4.39
N ALA A 378 -3.94 -11.41 -4.81
CA ALA A 378 -3.96 -12.83 -4.50
C ALA A 378 -2.82 -13.54 -5.25
N HIS A 379 -1.93 -14.18 -4.50
CA HIS A 379 -0.87 -15.01 -5.05
C HIS A 379 -1.21 -16.50 -4.85
N PRO A 380 -1.01 -17.40 -5.83
CA PRO A 380 -1.32 -18.83 -5.66
C PRO A 380 -0.68 -19.48 -4.42
N SER A 381 0.50 -19.00 -4.01
CA SER A 381 1.19 -19.42 -2.78
C SER A 381 0.44 -19.11 -1.48
N MET A 382 -0.50 -18.16 -1.49
CA MET A 382 -1.33 -17.85 -0.32
C MET A 382 -2.32 -18.99 -0.05
N PHE A 383 -2.93 -19.54 -1.10
CA PHE A 383 -3.81 -20.72 -0.99
C PHE A 383 -3.03 -21.96 -0.56
N ALA A 384 -1.83 -22.17 -1.11
CA ALA A 384 -0.93 -23.22 -0.63
C ALA A 384 -0.53 -23.04 0.85
N GLY A 385 -0.29 -21.80 1.29
CA GLY A 385 0.00 -21.47 2.69
C GLY A 385 -1.18 -21.69 3.64
N TRP A 386 -2.41 -21.39 3.21
CA TRP A 386 -3.63 -21.77 3.94
C TRP A 386 -3.79 -23.30 4.01
N LEU A 387 -3.57 -24.01 2.90
CA LEU A 387 -3.67 -25.46 2.84
C LEU A 387 -2.64 -26.13 3.77
N ASP A 388 -1.39 -25.65 3.78
CA ASP A 388 -0.32 -26.05 4.72
C ASP A 388 -0.75 -25.81 6.19
N LEU A 389 -1.33 -24.64 6.49
CA LEU A 389 -1.82 -24.30 7.83
C LEU A 389 -2.98 -25.20 8.28
N PHE A 390 -3.96 -25.46 7.40
CA PHE A 390 -5.09 -26.35 7.70
C PHE A 390 -4.65 -27.81 7.85
N HIS A 391 -3.73 -28.31 7.02
CA HIS A 391 -3.20 -29.67 7.16
C HIS A 391 -2.42 -29.86 8.46
N ARG A 392 -1.59 -28.89 8.86
CA ARG A 392 -0.93 -28.89 10.19
C ARG A 392 -1.97 -28.89 11.31
N LYS A 393 -2.96 -28.00 11.25
CA LYS A 393 -4.01 -27.92 12.29
C LYS A 393 -4.87 -29.19 12.38
N MET A 394 -5.08 -29.90 11.27
CA MET A 394 -5.76 -31.20 11.30
C MET A 394 -4.86 -32.34 11.80
N ARG A 395 -3.60 -32.42 11.36
CA ARG A 395 -2.68 -33.48 11.83
C ARG A 395 -2.32 -33.36 13.30
N ASN A 396 -2.04 -32.15 13.79
CA ASN A 396 -1.75 -31.89 15.21
C ASN A 396 -2.94 -32.15 16.15
N ARG A 397 -4.18 -32.39 15.66
CA ARG A 397 -5.28 -32.89 16.51
C ARG A 397 -5.22 -34.39 16.78
N ASN A 398 -4.41 -35.13 16.02
CA ASN A 398 -4.28 -36.59 16.10
C ASN A 398 -2.96 -37.03 16.76
N GLU A 399 -2.05 -36.09 17.03
CA GLU A 399 -0.78 -36.33 17.74
C GLU A 399 -0.91 -35.84 19.19
N PHE A 400 -1.15 -36.76 20.13
CA PHE A 400 -1.03 -36.50 21.57
C PHE A 400 0.46 -36.38 21.94
N VAL A 401 1.06 -35.24 21.62
CA VAL A 401 2.48 -34.96 21.88
C VAL A 401 2.72 -34.84 23.38
N SER A 402 3.49 -35.77 23.94
CA SER A 402 4.02 -35.67 25.31
C SER A 402 4.96 -34.46 25.43
N ALA A 403 4.90 -33.77 26.57
CA ALA A 403 5.46 -32.41 26.72
C ALA A 403 6.96 -32.28 26.41
N ASP A 404 7.74 -33.36 26.60
CA ASP A 404 9.19 -33.45 26.35
C ASP A 404 9.62 -33.08 24.91
N ALA A 405 8.74 -33.17 23.91
CA ALA A 405 9.10 -32.79 22.55
C ALA A 405 9.35 -31.27 22.40
N THR A 406 8.75 -30.45 23.27
CA THR A 406 8.75 -28.98 23.11
C THR A 406 10.09 -28.34 23.46
N THR A 407 10.81 -28.88 24.46
CA THR A 407 12.07 -28.31 24.96
C THR A 407 13.20 -28.37 23.95
N ARG A 408 13.20 -29.32 23.01
CA ARG A 408 14.28 -29.52 22.03
C ARG A 408 14.22 -28.63 20.78
N PHE A 409 13.16 -27.81 20.60
CA PHE A 409 12.97 -27.00 19.38
C PHE A 409 12.91 -25.48 19.62
N VAL A 410 13.01 -25.00 20.86
CA VAL A 410 12.93 -23.56 21.19
C VAL A 410 14.22 -22.80 20.86
N ASP A 411 15.38 -23.45 20.93
CA ASP A 411 16.70 -22.77 20.84
C ASP A 411 17.15 -22.38 19.42
N ASN A 412 16.38 -22.70 18.38
CA ASN A 412 16.78 -22.36 16.99
C ASN A 412 16.29 -20.97 16.53
N LYS A 413 16.54 -19.94 17.35
CA LYS A 413 16.40 -18.53 16.97
C LYS A 413 17.59 -18.11 16.09
N GLY A 414 17.49 -18.38 14.78
CA GLY A 414 18.51 -17.98 13.83
C GLY A 414 18.61 -16.45 13.66
N PHE A 415 19.53 -15.80 14.39
CA PHE A 415 20.17 -14.55 13.98
C PHE A 415 21.54 -14.26 14.62
N GLU A 416 22.27 -15.29 15.09
CA GLU A 416 23.59 -15.12 15.73
C GLU A 416 24.58 -16.22 15.29
N MET A 417 25.34 -15.97 14.21
CA MET A 417 26.40 -16.90 13.77
C MET A 417 27.49 -16.23 12.91
N LEU A 418 28.12 -15.16 13.42
CA LEU A 418 29.32 -14.56 12.79
C LEU A 418 30.44 -14.14 13.77
N THR A 419 30.45 -14.63 15.02
CA THR A 419 31.59 -14.43 15.95
C THR A 419 31.82 -15.61 16.91
N THR A 420 32.30 -16.74 16.39
CA THR A 420 32.98 -17.77 17.21
C THR A 420 34.23 -18.26 16.49
N SER A 421 35.40 -17.99 17.07
CA SER A 421 36.69 -18.47 16.54
C SER A 421 36.87 -19.95 16.90
N VAL A 422 36.75 -20.84 15.91
CA VAL A 422 36.97 -22.27 16.10
C VAL A 422 38.47 -22.53 16.18
N LYS A 423 38.97 -22.75 17.40
CA LYS A 423 40.31 -23.32 17.61
C LYS A 423 40.25 -24.82 17.30
N SER A 424 41.12 -25.30 16.42
CA SER A 424 41.15 -26.72 16.04
C SER A 424 41.52 -27.61 17.23
N PRO A 425 40.91 -28.79 17.39
CA PRO A 425 41.46 -29.86 18.21
C PRO A 425 42.62 -30.54 17.48
N ASP A 426 43.75 -30.73 18.16
CA ASP A 426 44.89 -31.46 17.60
C ASP A 426 44.67 -32.97 17.68
N ALA A 427 45.08 -33.70 16.63
CA ALA A 427 44.91 -35.15 16.54
C ALA A 427 46.14 -35.90 17.05
N CYS A 428 45.94 -36.80 18.02
CA CYS A 428 46.96 -37.75 18.47
C CYS A 428 46.37 -39.16 18.62
N MET A 429 46.71 -40.04 17.68
CA MET A 429 46.64 -41.49 17.84
C MET A 429 47.89 -42.12 17.25
N CYS A 430 48.63 -42.89 18.06
CA CYS A 430 49.63 -43.83 17.60
C CYS A 430 49.78 -44.96 18.65
N SER A 431 49.96 -46.19 18.18
CA SER A 431 50.02 -47.40 19.02
C SER A 431 51.43 -47.67 19.58
N PRO A 432 51.56 -48.45 20.67
CA PRO A 432 52.86 -48.71 21.31
C PRO A 432 53.71 -49.73 20.53
N SER A 433 55.04 -49.63 20.71
CA SER A 433 56.07 -50.55 20.19
C SER A 433 57.06 -50.96 21.30
N PRO A 434 57.68 -52.15 21.25
CA PRO A 434 58.38 -52.75 22.39
C PRO A 434 59.84 -52.25 22.61
N PRO A 435 60.42 -52.48 23.80
CA PRO A 435 61.75 -51.95 24.18
C PRO A 435 62.94 -52.73 23.59
N ARG A 436 64.12 -52.10 23.59
CA ARG A 436 65.44 -52.72 23.36
C ARG A 436 66.44 -52.38 24.47
N ILE A 437 67.48 -53.20 24.61
CA ILE A 437 68.36 -53.32 25.79
C ILE A 437 69.82 -52.94 25.46
N GLY A 438 70.52 -52.36 26.46
CA GLY A 438 71.95 -51.97 26.41
C GLY A 438 72.18 -50.61 25.74
N GLY A 439 73.09 -49.73 26.13
CA GLY A 439 74.24 -49.72 27.06
C GLY A 439 75.17 -48.56 26.60
N HIS A 440 76.17 -48.02 27.33
CA HIS A 440 76.81 -48.38 28.60
C HIS A 440 77.69 -47.19 29.08
N GLY A 441 77.64 -46.81 30.38
CA GLY A 441 78.53 -45.78 31.00
C GLY A 441 78.18 -44.30 30.71
N ARG A 442 78.62 -43.31 31.53
CA ARG A 442 79.40 -43.34 32.79
C ARG A 442 79.02 -42.14 33.69
N VAL A 443 78.98 -42.41 35.01
CA VAL A 443 78.89 -41.51 36.20
C VAL A 443 79.87 -40.31 36.21
N ASP A 444 79.72 -39.21 36.98
CA ASP A 444 78.74 -38.79 38.04
C ASP A 444 78.58 -37.23 37.97
N PHE A 445 78.32 -36.34 38.96
CA PHE A 445 78.19 -36.38 40.43
C PHE A 445 77.39 -35.17 41.00
N MET A 446 76.55 -35.39 42.03
CA MET A 446 76.01 -34.39 43.01
C MET A 446 75.15 -33.20 42.49
N ARG A 447 74.33 -32.49 43.31
CA ARG A 447 73.55 -32.80 44.54
C ARG A 447 72.66 -31.57 44.86
N SER A 448 71.34 -31.73 45.01
CA SER A 448 70.45 -30.72 45.63
C SER A 448 70.60 -30.71 47.17
N PRO A 449 70.21 -29.64 47.89
CA PRO A 449 68.80 -29.56 48.33
C PRO A 449 68.20 -28.14 48.45
N SER A 450 66.87 -28.06 48.52
CA SER A 450 66.12 -26.93 49.15
C SER A 450 66.23 -27.02 50.69
N PRO A 451 65.78 -26.00 51.45
CA PRO A 451 64.46 -26.15 52.12
C PRO A 451 63.72 -24.84 52.53
N THR A 452 62.50 -25.01 53.06
CA THR A 452 61.79 -24.17 54.09
C THR A 452 61.36 -22.72 53.72
N GLN A 453 60.06 -22.35 53.79
CA GLN A 453 59.22 -21.94 54.97
C GLN A 453 59.51 -20.51 55.49
N MET A 454 58.56 -19.71 56.03
CA MET A 454 57.07 -19.64 56.00
C MET A 454 56.63 -18.29 56.65
N VAL A 455 55.33 -17.90 56.54
CA VAL A 455 54.62 -16.86 57.33
C VAL A 455 54.88 -15.37 56.97
N GLY A 456 53.84 -14.52 57.12
CA GLY A 456 53.86 -13.03 57.01
C GLY A 456 53.63 -12.37 58.38
N PRO A 457 52.77 -11.34 58.57
CA PRO A 457 52.02 -10.51 57.60
C PRO A 457 52.10 -8.97 57.87
N ASP A 458 51.23 -8.20 57.18
CA ASP A 458 50.61 -6.92 57.58
C ASP A 458 51.33 -5.54 57.60
N ARG A 459 50.62 -4.60 56.93
CA ARG A 459 50.33 -3.17 57.27
C ARG A 459 51.33 -2.01 57.03
N ASN A 460 50.86 -1.09 56.16
CA ASN A 460 50.81 0.39 56.25
C ASN A 460 52.09 1.23 56.43
N ALA A 461 52.32 2.19 55.51
CA ALA A 461 52.47 3.64 55.83
C ALA A 461 52.60 4.58 54.60
N SER A 462 52.31 5.88 54.83
CA SER A 462 52.91 7.12 54.24
C SER A 462 52.86 7.47 52.73
N MET A 463 51.95 8.40 52.42
CA MET A 463 52.08 9.64 51.61
C MET A 463 53.30 10.55 52.01
N PRO A 464 53.59 11.75 51.40
CA PRO A 464 53.12 12.43 50.15
C PRO A 464 54.27 13.11 49.30
N SER A 465 53.88 14.10 48.46
CA SER A 465 54.70 15.21 47.86
C SER A 465 55.38 14.93 46.51
N THR A 466 55.57 15.89 45.57
CA THR A 466 55.51 17.38 45.61
C THR A 466 54.70 18.02 44.44
N SER A 467 54.38 19.31 44.57
CA SER A 467 53.92 20.24 43.48
C SER A 467 55.09 21.21 43.11
N PRO A 468 54.98 22.42 42.45
CA PRO A 468 53.84 23.34 42.24
C PRO A 468 53.78 24.10 40.87
N MET A 469 52.99 25.21 40.83
CA MET A 469 52.95 26.34 39.85
C MET A 469 52.16 26.10 38.53
N GLN A 470 51.55 27.06 37.80
CA GLN A 470 51.16 28.50 37.94
C GLN A 470 50.26 28.90 36.71
N MET A 471 49.53 30.04 36.56
CA MET A 471 49.06 31.15 37.43
C MET A 471 47.95 31.99 36.71
N THR A 472 46.90 32.47 37.44
CA THR A 472 45.98 33.62 37.13
C THR A 472 45.10 33.62 35.84
N GLY A 473 43.92 34.27 35.80
CA GLY A 473 43.22 35.10 36.81
C GLY A 473 41.76 35.52 36.44
N CYS A 474 41.06 36.21 37.36
CA CYS A 474 39.63 36.62 37.40
C CYS A 474 39.20 37.64 36.31
N GLY A 475 37.94 38.05 36.07
CA GLY A 475 36.57 37.90 36.65
C GLY A 475 35.66 39.05 36.12
N PRO A 476 34.38 39.30 36.53
CA PRO A 476 33.48 38.62 37.47
C PRO A 476 32.07 38.26 36.90
N SER A 477 31.15 37.81 37.77
CA SER A 477 29.78 37.28 37.54
C SER A 477 28.66 38.35 37.63
N PRO A 478 27.33 38.06 37.75
CA PRO A 478 26.56 36.79 37.82
C PRO A 478 25.54 36.64 36.64
N MET A 479 24.51 35.78 36.56
CA MET A 479 23.89 34.66 37.34
C MET A 479 23.15 33.76 36.29
N ALA A 480 22.52 32.59 36.50
CA ALA A 480 22.20 31.73 37.66
C ALA A 480 22.09 30.24 37.22
N SER A 481 21.54 29.35 38.06
CA SER A 481 21.29 27.92 37.73
C SER A 481 20.02 27.39 38.45
N PRO A 482 19.50 26.17 38.12
CA PRO A 482 20.11 24.93 38.58
C PRO A 482 20.20 23.78 37.55
N SER A 483 21.10 22.84 37.86
CA SER A 483 21.39 21.55 37.19
C SER A 483 20.49 20.42 37.76
N PRO A 484 20.67 19.11 37.44
CA PRO A 484 21.60 18.48 36.49
C PRO A 484 21.00 17.44 35.52
N SER A 485 21.77 17.08 34.49
CA SER A 485 21.68 15.80 33.77
C SER A 485 22.73 14.82 34.30
N SER A 486 22.50 13.50 34.15
CA SER A 486 23.47 12.45 34.50
C SER A 486 24.08 11.79 33.26
N GLU A 487 25.25 11.19 33.47
CA GLU A 487 26.00 10.39 32.49
C GLU A 487 25.37 8.97 32.36
N CYS A 488 25.86 7.99 31.57
CA CYS A 488 27.13 7.88 30.83
C CYS A 488 27.02 6.91 29.62
N ASN A 489 28.17 6.68 28.96
CA ASN A 489 28.51 5.64 27.96
C ASN A 489 28.53 6.07 26.47
N ALA A 490 29.61 6.76 26.09
CA ALA A 490 30.02 6.92 24.70
C ALA A 490 31.11 5.90 24.32
N HIS A 491 30.78 4.90 23.48
CA HIS A 491 31.78 4.06 22.82
C HIS A 491 32.04 4.54 21.39
N VAL A 492 33.27 5.01 21.14
CA VAL A 492 33.71 5.50 19.83
C VAL A 492 33.90 4.34 18.86
N ALA A 493 32.96 4.15 17.93
CA ALA A 493 33.10 3.21 16.83
C ALA A 493 34.08 3.76 15.77
N ARG A 494 35.26 3.13 15.66
CA ARG A 494 36.31 3.54 14.71
C ARG A 494 35.96 3.10 13.29
N GLU A 495 35.95 4.03 12.35
CA GLU A 495 35.42 3.81 10.99
C GLU A 495 36.36 2.92 10.13
N ALA A 496 36.00 1.64 10.00
CA ALA A 496 36.80 0.65 9.27
C ALA A 496 36.47 0.62 7.77
N ARG A 497 37.33 1.21 6.92
CA ARG A 497 37.21 1.08 5.46
C ARG A 497 37.48 -0.35 5.01
N PHE A 498 36.49 -1.00 4.40
CA PHE A 498 36.62 -2.35 3.86
C PHE A 498 37.42 -2.35 2.54
N VAL A 499 38.73 -2.64 2.63
CA VAL A 499 39.56 -2.93 1.45
C VAL A 499 39.34 -4.38 1.03
N ARG A 500 38.97 -4.61 -0.23
CA ARG A 500 38.80 -5.97 -0.77
C ARG A 500 40.16 -6.64 -0.99
N PRO A 501 40.40 -7.87 -0.51
CA PRO A 501 41.55 -8.66 -0.91
C PRO A 501 41.51 -9.01 -2.41
N SER A 502 42.62 -8.85 -3.10
CA SER A 502 42.79 -9.28 -4.50
C SER A 502 43.07 -10.79 -4.58
N LEU A 503 42.03 -11.60 -4.48
CA LEU A 503 42.15 -13.06 -4.59
C LEU A 503 42.24 -13.50 -6.06
N SER A 504 43.46 -13.86 -6.49
CA SER A 504 43.74 -14.49 -7.77
C SER A 504 43.31 -15.96 -7.77
N PHE A 505 42.11 -16.25 -8.29
CA PHE A 505 41.64 -17.64 -8.47
C PHE A 505 42.06 -18.19 -9.82
N SER A 506 43.02 -19.12 -9.82
CA SER A 506 43.36 -19.96 -10.96
C SER A 506 42.23 -20.96 -11.24
N GLY A 507 41.37 -20.67 -12.21
CA GLY A 507 40.36 -21.63 -12.66
C GLY A 507 41.01 -22.87 -13.30
N PRO A 508 40.53 -24.10 -13.03
CA PRO A 508 41.06 -25.30 -13.67
C PRO A 508 40.76 -25.27 -15.17
N ARG A 509 41.70 -25.75 -15.99
CA ARG A 509 41.45 -25.94 -17.43
C ARG A 509 40.38 -27.04 -17.63
N PRO A 510 39.46 -26.89 -18.60
CA PRO A 510 38.67 -28.02 -19.06
C PRO A 510 39.60 -29.06 -19.72
N PRO A 511 39.31 -30.37 -19.60
CA PRO A 511 40.08 -31.40 -20.28
C PRO A 511 39.87 -31.33 -21.79
N SER A 512 40.95 -31.54 -22.57
CA SER A 512 40.90 -31.61 -24.02
C SER A 512 40.07 -32.83 -24.47
N SER A 513 39.01 -32.61 -25.24
CA SER A 513 38.16 -33.68 -25.77
C SER A 513 38.85 -34.43 -26.92
N LEU A 514 39.47 -35.57 -26.62
CA LEU A 514 39.76 -36.61 -27.61
C LEU A 514 38.52 -37.52 -27.80
N GLN A 515 38.40 -38.12 -28.98
CA GLN A 515 37.17 -38.78 -29.42
C GLN A 515 36.82 -40.03 -28.60
N GLY A 516 35.55 -40.17 -28.24
CA GLY A 516 35.00 -41.36 -27.61
C GLY A 516 33.50 -41.24 -27.43
N VAL A 517 32.71 -41.98 -28.22
CA VAL A 517 31.25 -41.99 -28.10
C VAL A 517 30.86 -42.72 -26.81
N ARG A 518 30.03 -42.08 -25.98
CA ARG A 518 29.19 -42.77 -24.99
C ARG A 518 27.78 -42.22 -25.04
N GLU A 519 26.87 -43.13 -25.34
CA GLU A 519 25.43 -42.94 -25.35
C GLU A 519 24.88 -42.88 -23.92
N TRP A 520 23.74 -42.22 -23.71
CA TRP A 520 23.17 -42.00 -22.38
C TRP A 520 22.12 -43.07 -22.07
N ASP A 521 22.34 -43.85 -21.02
CA ASP A 521 21.44 -44.92 -20.57
C ASP A 521 20.38 -44.41 -19.58
N PRO A 522 19.08 -44.40 -19.94
CA PRO A 522 18.02 -43.94 -19.05
C PRO A 522 17.79 -44.83 -17.82
N GLN A 523 18.18 -46.11 -17.84
CA GLN A 523 17.97 -47.01 -16.68
C GLN A 523 18.81 -46.61 -15.46
N SER A 524 19.89 -45.85 -15.67
CA SER A 524 20.76 -45.34 -14.60
C SER A 524 20.10 -44.35 -13.62
N THR A 525 18.86 -43.89 -13.90
CA THR A 525 18.24 -42.74 -13.19
C THR A 525 16.99 -43.08 -12.36
N PHE A 526 16.57 -44.35 -12.29
CA PHE A 526 15.39 -44.81 -11.50
C PHE A 526 14.07 -44.03 -11.73
N ALA A 527 13.88 -43.45 -12.93
CA ALA A 527 12.67 -42.73 -13.29
C ALA A 527 11.59 -43.67 -13.86
N SER A 528 10.35 -43.56 -13.35
CA SER A 528 9.22 -44.36 -13.84
C SER A 528 8.70 -43.83 -15.18
N VAL A 529 8.55 -44.73 -16.16
CA VAL A 529 8.00 -44.40 -17.49
C VAL A 529 6.47 -44.46 -17.45
N TYR A 530 5.80 -43.35 -17.79
CA TYR A 530 4.36 -43.33 -17.99
C TYR A 530 3.99 -42.35 -19.11
N GLY A 531 3.24 -42.82 -20.11
CA GLY A 531 2.92 -42.04 -21.31
C GLY A 531 2.55 -42.91 -22.51
N ARG A 532 1.53 -43.76 -22.36
CA ARG A 532 1.00 -44.56 -23.47
C ARG A 532 -0.07 -43.75 -24.20
N GLU A 533 0.15 -43.44 -25.47
CA GLU A 533 -0.85 -42.82 -26.34
C GLU A 533 -2.10 -43.70 -26.47
N ARG A 534 -3.22 -43.07 -26.79
CA ARG A 534 -4.46 -43.75 -27.17
C ARG A 534 -5.09 -43.04 -28.37
N VAL A 535 -5.43 -43.83 -29.37
CA VAL A 535 -6.48 -43.53 -30.36
C VAL A 535 -7.83 -43.91 -29.74
#